data_AF-A0A972V1V4-F1
#
_entry.id   AF-A0A972V1V4-F1
#
_cell.length_a   1.000
_cell.length_b   1.000
_cell.length_c   1.000
_cell.angle_alpha   90.00
_cell.angle_beta   90.00
_cell.angle_gamma   90.00
#
_symmetry.space_group_name_H-M   'P 1'
#
loop_
_entity.id
_entity.type
_entity.pdbx_description
1 polymer ?
#
loop_
_entity_poly.entity_id
_entity_poly.type
_entity_poly.pdbx_seq_one_letter_code
_entity_poly.pdbx_strand_id
1 'polypeptide(L)' 'MWCGPKKRGLRVDAVTKYKPADSGGMKKGDIITSINGKSVGSIYDYMDRLNTLEAGQTISVDVLRDDKKLF' A
#
# COMPACT_ATOMS: atom_id res chain seq x y z
N MET A 1 13.79 -16.87 20.11
CA MET A 1 12.81 -15.80 19.77
C MET A 1 13.25 -15.19 18.44
N TRP A 2 12.63 -15.58 17.34
CA TRP A 2 12.96 -15.07 16.00
C TRP A 2 12.11 -13.84 15.73
N CYS A 3 12.60 -12.65 16.07
CA CYS A 3 12.00 -11.41 15.58
C CYS A 3 12.52 -11.21 14.16
N GLY A 4 11.84 -11.83 13.19
CA GLY A 4 12.12 -11.58 11.77
C GLY A 4 12.01 -10.08 11.49
N PRO A 5 12.72 -9.55 10.48
CA PRO A 5 12.72 -8.12 10.20
C PRO A 5 11.26 -7.67 10.07
N LYS A 6 10.84 -6.70 10.89
CA LYS A 6 9.52 -6.09 10.78
C LYS A 6 9.42 -5.52 9.36
N LYS A 7 8.87 -6.28 8.41
CA LYS A 7 8.53 -5.79 7.08
C LYS A 7 7.45 -4.73 7.33
N ARG A 8 7.88 -3.48 7.46
CA ARG A 8 7.03 -2.31 7.71
C ARG A 8 6.22 -2.09 6.45
N GLY A 9 4.90 -2.23 6.55
CA GLY A 9 4.01 -2.10 5.40
C GLY A 9 2.77 -2.97 5.51
N LEU A 10 1.89 -2.79 4.55
CA LEU A 10 0.62 -3.49 4.46
C LEU A 10 0.61 -4.41 3.25
N ARG A 11 0.50 -5.71 3.51
CA ARG A 11 0.40 -6.71 2.45
C ARG A 11 -1.01 -6.67 1.84
N VAL A 12 -1.05 -6.66 0.50
CA VAL A 12 -2.27 -6.69 -0.29
C VAL A 12 -2.69 -8.14 -0.52
N ASP A 13 -3.75 -8.57 0.15
CA ASP A 13 -4.27 -9.94 0.01
C ASP A 13 -5.18 -10.12 -1.21
N ALA A 14 -5.89 -9.05 -1.60
CA ALA A 14 -6.73 -9.03 -2.77
C ALA A 14 -6.82 -7.62 -3.35
N VAL A 15 -6.83 -7.54 -4.68
CA VAL A 15 -7.14 -6.31 -5.42
C VAL A 15 -8.49 -6.51 -6.07
N THR A 16 -9.44 -5.62 -5.78
CA THR A 16 -10.75 -5.66 -6.42
C THR A 16 -10.65 -5.03 -7.81
N LYS A 17 -11.14 -5.73 -8.83
CA LYS A 17 -11.17 -5.21 -10.20
C LYS A 17 -11.97 -3.91 -10.28
N TYR A 18 -11.57 -3.01 -11.17
CA TYR A 18 -12.20 -1.69 -11.39
C TYR A 18 -12.15 -0.73 -10.19
N LYS A 19 -11.29 -0.98 -9.20
CA LYS A 19 -11.03 -0.07 -8.08
C LYS A 19 -9.71 0.70 -8.29
N PRO A 20 -9.47 1.80 -7.54
CA PRO A 20 -8.26 2.60 -7.67
C PRO A 20 -6.95 1.79 -7.60
N ALA A 21 -6.91 0.74 -6.76
CA ALA A 21 -5.76 -0.15 -6.66
C ALA A 21 -5.50 -0.95 -7.96
N ASP A 22 -6.55 -1.41 -8.64
CA ASP A 22 -6.45 -2.15 -9.91
C ASP A 22 -6.05 -1.20 -11.06
N SER A 23 -6.68 -0.03 -11.14
CA SER A 23 -6.32 1.03 -12.09
C SER A 23 -4.88 1.52 -11.91
N GLY A 24 -4.37 1.50 -10.68
CA GLY A 24 -2.98 1.81 -10.35
C GLY A 24 -2.00 0.65 -10.57
N GLY A 25 -2.46 -0.51 -11.05
CA GLY A 25 -1.60 -1.67 -11.34
C GLY A 25 -1.11 -2.43 -10.10
N MET A 26 -1.73 -2.22 -8.93
CA MET A 26 -1.47 -3.05 -7.76
C MET A 26 -1.89 -4.49 -8.02
N LYS A 27 -1.19 -5.43 -7.40
CA LYS A 27 -1.48 -6.85 -7.49
C LYS A 27 -1.49 -7.47 -6.10
N LYS A 28 -2.16 -8.62 -6.02
CA LYS A 28 -2.08 -9.48 -4.84
C LYS A 28 -0.62 -9.84 -4.57
N GLY A 29 -0.20 -9.69 -3.31
CA GLY A 29 1.18 -9.94 -2.87
C GLY A 29 2.02 -8.68 -2.74
N ASP A 30 1.55 -7.53 -3.23
CA ASP A 30 2.23 -6.25 -3.02
C ASP A 30 2.26 -5.87 -1.54
N ILE A 31 3.31 -5.17 -1.12
CA ILE A 31 3.40 -4.60 0.22
C ILE A 31 3.42 -3.08 0.08
N ILE A 32 2.35 -2.42 0.53
CA ILE A 32 2.25 -0.97 0.58
C ILE A 32 3.21 -0.46 1.65
N THR A 33 4.12 0.42 1.27
CA THR A 33 5.13 1.01 2.18
C THR A 33 4.88 2.48 2.43
N SER A 34 4.29 3.20 1.46
CA SER A 34 3.91 4.61 1.60
C SER A 34 2.68 4.93 0.76
N ILE A 35 1.88 5.89 1.21
CA ILE A 35 0.76 6.48 0.47
C ILE A 35 0.95 7.99 0.47
N ASN A 36 0.96 8.60 -0.72
CA ASN A 36 1.10 10.04 -0.91
C ASN A 36 2.35 10.61 -0.19
N GLY A 37 3.49 9.91 -0.34
CA GLY A 37 4.76 10.26 0.31
C GLY A 37 4.81 10.01 1.83
N LYS A 38 3.72 9.55 2.46
CA LYS A 38 3.67 9.23 3.89
C LYS A 38 3.84 7.73 4.12
N SER A 39 4.78 7.35 4.97
CA SER A 39 5.02 5.94 5.30
C SER A 39 3.79 5.28 5.97
N VAL A 40 3.51 4.04 5.58
CA VAL A 40 2.45 3.20 6.16
C VAL A 40 3.11 2.03 6.85
N GLY A 41 3.04 1.98 8.19
CA GLY A 41 3.60 0.89 8.99
C GLY A 41 2.56 -0.06 9.57
N SER A 42 1.31 0.38 9.64
CA SER A 42 0.20 -0.32 10.27
C SER A 42 -1.11 -0.15 9.51
N ILE A 43 -2.10 -0.98 9.84
CA ILE A 43 -3.47 -0.85 9.31
C ILE A 43 -4.12 0.49 9.68
N TYR A 44 -3.79 1.03 10.86
CA TYR A 44 -4.32 2.31 11.32
C TYR A 44 -3.78 3.46 10.47
N ASP A 45 -2.48 3.46 10.15
CA ASP A 45 -1.89 4.48 9.27
C ASP A 45 -2.53 4.46 7.89
N TYR A 46 -2.78 3.26 7.35
CA TYR A 46 -3.42 3.10 6.05
C TYR A 46 -4.84 3.63 6.03
N MET A 47 -5.64 3.29 7.05
CA MET A 47 -7.01 3.80 7.16
C MET A 47 -7.03 5.32 7.37
N ASP A 48 -6.14 5.85 8.20
CA ASP A 48 -5.96 7.30 8.37
C ASP A 48 -5.64 7.97 7.03
N ARG A 49 -4.70 7.41 6.25
CA ARG A 49 -4.36 7.94 4.93
C ARG A 49 -5.56 7.90 4.00
N LEU A 50 -6.25 6.76 3.89
CA LEU A 50 -7.44 6.65 3.05
C LEU A 50 -8.53 7.66 3.42
N ASN A 51 -8.75 7.90 4.72
CA ASN A 51 -9.73 8.89 5.17
C ASN A 51 -9.37 10.33 4.78
N THR A 52 -8.09 10.63 4.56
CA THR A 52 -7.64 11.93 4.07
C THR A 52 -7.72 12.10 2.56
N LEU A 53 -8.05 11.03 1.81
CA LEU A 53 -8.13 11.08 0.35
C LEU A 53 -9.55 11.34 -0.09
N GLU A 54 -9.67 12.17 -1.13
CA GLU A 54 -10.96 12.45 -1.76
C GLU A 54 -11.17 11.57 -3.00
N ALA A 55 -12.44 11.27 -3.29
CA ALA A 55 -12.79 10.52 -4.50
C ALA A 55 -12.39 11.31 -5.75
N GLY A 56 -11.69 10.66 -6.68
CA GLY A 56 -11.18 11.29 -7.89
C GLY A 56 -9.79 11.93 -7.75
N GLN A 57 -9.23 11.98 -6.55
CA GLN A 57 -7.85 12.42 -6.36
C GLN A 57 -6.87 11.36 -6.89
N THR A 58 -5.88 11.81 -7.66
CA THR A 58 -4.75 10.97 -8.05
C THR A 58 -3.69 11.03 -6.96
N ILE A 59 -3.26 9.86 -6.48
CA ILE A 59 -2.24 9.74 -5.44
C ILE A 59 -1.16 8.75 -5.87
N SER A 60 0.06 8.98 -5.38
CA SER A 60 1.17 8.03 -5.54
C SER A 60 1.19 7.03 -4.38
N VAL A 61 1.45 5.76 -4.67
CA VAL A 61 1.54 4.70 -3.66
C VAL A 61 2.82 3.92 -3.89
N ASP A 62 3.71 3.92 -2.90
CA ASP A 62 4.93 3.12 -2.95
C ASP A 62 4.60 1.68 -2.53
N VAL A 63 4.82 0.74 -3.44
CA VAL A 63 4.63 -0.69 -3.16
C VAL A 63 5.93 -1.47 -3.33
N LEU A 64 6.07 -2.55 -2.58
CA LEU A 64 7.15 -3.51 -2.72
C LEU A 64 6.57 -4.79 -3.33
N ARG A 65 7.07 -5.20 -4.49
CA ARG A 65 6.70 -6.45 -5.19
C ARG A 65 7.97 -7.25 -5.46
N ASP A 66 8.05 -8.47 -4.94
CA ASP A 66 9.23 -9.35 -5.09
C ASP A 66 10.55 -8.66 -4.68
N ASP A 67 10.51 -7.96 -3.55
CA ASP A 67 11.60 -7.13 -3.01
C ASP A 67 12.08 -5.98 -3.94
N LYS A 68 11.34 -5.69 -5.02
CA LYS A 68 11.51 -4.48 -5.83
C LYS A 68 10.55 -3.39 -5.36
N LYS A 69 11.08 -2.20 -5.13
CA LYS A 69 10.27 -1.01 -4.87
C LYS A 69 9.70 -0.48 -6.19
N LEU A 70 8.39 -0.33 -6.24
CA LEU A 70 7.62 0.25 -7.33
C LEU A 70 6.98 1.55 -6.82
N PHE A 71 6.88 2.55 -7.70
CA PHE A 71 6.40 3.89 -7.43
C PHE A 71 5.27 4.24 -8.40
#